data_AF-A0A969GBC5-F1
#
_entry.id   AF-A0A969GBC5-F1
#
_cell.length_a   1.000
_cell.length_b   1.000
_cell.length_c   1.000
_cell.angle_alpha   90.00
_cell.angle_beta   90.00
_cell.angle_gamma   90.00
#
_symmetry.space_group_name_H-M   'P 1'
#
loop_
_entity.id
_entity.type
_entity.pdbx_description
1 polymer ?
#
loop_
_entity_poly.entity_id
_entity_poly.type
_entity_poly.pdbx_seq_one_letter_code
_entity_poly.pdbx_strand_id
1 'polypeptide(L)'
;MNYTLLNDFSQINANEWNELLKDSITDTPFLRYEYQTAWWQHLGGREWKSAKLILITAHENNQLVGIAPLFIGEYENEPAILLNGSIEISDYLDVIVRQADHARFISGLLDFLASSFGDIWSKLDWYNLPDDSPTLAILKEEANKRGWTHHEEVYRPTPRIALNGSFDDY
;
A
#
# COMPACT_ATOMS: atom_id res chain seq x y z
N MET A 1 12.39 5.01 12.67
CA MET A 1 10.97 4.67 12.52
C MET A 1 10.62 3.54 13.47
N ASN A 2 9.62 3.76 14.32
CA ASN A 2 9.00 2.72 15.13
C ASN A 2 7.78 2.17 14.39
N TYR A 3 7.82 0.89 14.02
CA TYR A 3 6.74 0.24 13.27
C TYR A 3 5.78 -0.46 14.22
N THR A 4 4.49 -0.26 14.01
CA THR A 4 3.42 -0.82 14.84
C THR A 4 2.35 -1.44 13.97
N LEU A 5 1.92 -2.65 14.33
CA LEU A 5 0.74 -3.31 13.76
C LEU A 5 -0.53 -2.77 14.42
N LEU A 6 -1.47 -2.33 13.59
CA LEU A 6 -2.86 -2.06 13.95
C LEU A 6 -3.74 -3.16 13.37
N ASN A 7 -4.70 -3.62 14.17
CA ASN A 7 -5.65 -4.68 13.80
C ASN A 7 -7.01 -4.14 13.38
N ASP A 8 -7.23 -2.82 13.48
CA ASP A 8 -8.46 -2.15 13.08
C ASP A 8 -8.20 -0.69 12.67
N PHE A 9 -8.94 -0.19 11.69
CA PHE A 9 -8.82 1.20 11.21
C PHE A 9 -9.17 2.24 12.30
N SER A 10 -10.00 1.91 13.29
CA SER A 10 -10.32 2.79 14.41
C SER A 10 -9.12 3.09 15.33
N GLN A 11 -8.02 2.34 15.20
CA GLN A 11 -6.80 2.57 15.99
C GLN A 11 -5.92 3.70 15.44
N ILE A 12 -6.26 4.26 14.28
CA ILE A 12 -5.57 5.40 13.66
C ILE A 12 -6.55 6.55 13.46
N ASN A 13 -6.07 7.79 13.62
CA ASN A 13 -6.88 8.97 13.41
C ASN A 13 -7.08 9.24 11.90
N ALA A 14 -8.33 9.35 11.47
CA ALA A 14 -8.67 9.59 10.06
C ALA A 14 -8.12 10.91 9.50
N ASN A 15 -8.05 11.97 10.33
CA ASN A 15 -7.50 13.25 9.89
C ASN A 15 -5.98 13.15 9.74
N GLU A 16 -5.29 12.53 10.70
CA GLU A 16 -3.83 12.33 10.64
C GLU A 16 -3.43 11.49 9.41
N TRP A 17 -4.20 10.44 9.11
CA TRP A 17 -4.05 9.65 7.88
C TRP A 17 -4.15 10.51 6.63
N ASN A 18 -5.25 11.26 6.50
CA ASN A 18 -5.53 12.06 5.32
C ASN A 18 -4.60 13.29 5.21
N GLU A 19 -4.05 13.79 6.32
CA GLU A 19 -3.00 14.82 6.33
C GLU A 19 -1.67 14.26 5.82
N LEU A 20 -1.27 13.05 6.22
CA LEU A 20 -0.08 12.42 5.67
C LEU A 20 -0.25 12.09 4.18
N LEU A 21 -1.42 11.62 3.78
CA LEU A 21 -1.72 11.25 2.38
C LEU A 21 -1.50 12.40 1.40
N LYS A 22 -1.95 13.61 1.73
CA LYS A 22 -1.80 14.82 0.89
C LYS A 22 -0.35 15.12 0.51
N ASP A 23 0.58 14.77 1.38
CA ASP A 23 2.02 15.04 1.19
C ASP A 23 2.80 13.76 0.83
N SER A 24 2.10 12.66 0.54
CA SER A 24 2.71 11.36 0.26
C SER A 24 3.15 11.24 -1.21
N ILE A 25 3.83 10.14 -1.53
CA ILE A 25 4.25 9.80 -2.89
C ILE A 25 3.06 9.63 -3.87
N THR A 26 1.86 9.33 -3.34
CA THR A 26 0.66 9.06 -4.13
C THR A 26 -0.57 9.57 -3.36
N ASP A 27 -1.15 10.69 -3.79
CA ASP A 27 -2.41 11.25 -3.22
C ASP A 27 -3.60 10.89 -4.11
N THR A 28 -4.23 9.74 -3.85
CA THR A 28 -5.36 9.24 -4.64
C THR A 28 -6.59 9.02 -3.76
N PRO A 29 -7.81 9.13 -4.32
CA PRO A 29 -9.04 8.86 -3.57
C PRO A 29 -9.07 7.45 -2.96
N PHE A 30 -8.42 6.48 -3.61
CA PHE A 30 -8.36 5.09 -3.19
C PHE A 30 -7.47 4.87 -1.97
N LEU A 31 -6.56 5.80 -1.65
CA LEU A 31 -5.72 5.75 -0.46
C LEU A 31 -6.29 6.54 0.72
N ARG A 32 -7.41 7.23 0.55
CA ARG A 32 -8.07 7.96 1.64
C ARG A 32 -8.59 7.00 2.71
N TYR A 33 -8.55 7.46 3.96
CA TYR A 33 -8.98 6.67 5.13
C TYR A 33 -10.39 6.08 4.92
N GLU A 34 -11.32 6.89 4.42
CA GLU A 34 -12.71 6.49 4.23
C GLU A 34 -12.85 5.36 3.21
N TYR A 35 -12.11 5.42 2.10
CA TYR A 35 -12.12 4.38 1.08
C TYR A 35 -11.48 3.10 1.60
N GLN A 36 -10.28 3.20 2.18
CA GLN A 36 -9.54 2.06 2.72
C GLN A 36 -10.33 1.31 3.80
N THR A 37 -11.02 2.05 4.68
CA THR A 37 -11.92 1.49 5.70
C THR A 37 -13.11 0.79 5.05
N ALA A 38 -13.79 1.44 4.10
CA ALA A 38 -14.97 0.87 3.44
C ALA A 38 -14.62 -0.38 2.63
N TRP A 39 -13.49 -0.36 1.92
CA TRP A 39 -13.00 -1.51 1.17
C TRP A 39 -12.75 -2.70 2.09
N TRP A 40 -12.07 -2.47 3.23
CA TRP A 40 -11.79 -3.53 4.21
C TRP A 40 -13.05 -4.12 4.83
N GLN A 41 -14.06 -3.29 5.15
CA GLN A 41 -15.35 -3.75 5.67
C GLN A 41 -16.09 -4.69 4.72
N HIS A 42 -15.85 -4.56 3.42
CA HIS A 42 -16.48 -5.36 2.39
C HIS A 42 -15.55 -6.40 1.75
N LEU A 43 -14.25 -6.41 2.11
CA LEU A 43 -13.23 -7.30 1.56
C LEU A 43 -13.26 -7.37 0.03
N GLY A 44 -13.24 -6.21 -0.63
CA GLY A 44 -13.37 -6.11 -2.09
C GLY A 44 -14.71 -6.66 -2.59
N GLY A 45 -15.83 -6.35 -1.94
CA GLY A 45 -17.13 -6.87 -2.36
C GLY A 45 -17.30 -8.38 -2.17
N ARG A 46 -16.61 -8.97 -1.17
CA ARG A 46 -16.54 -10.41 -0.86
C ARG A 46 -15.71 -11.24 -1.84
N GLU A 47 -14.80 -10.60 -2.57
CA GLU A 47 -13.75 -11.26 -3.34
C GLU A 47 -12.91 -12.17 -2.42
N TRP A 48 -12.60 -11.70 -1.21
CA TRP A 48 -11.79 -12.42 -0.24
C TRP A 48 -12.66 -13.15 0.79
N LYS A 49 -12.54 -14.49 0.82
CA LYS A 49 -13.27 -15.35 1.78
C LYS A 49 -12.65 -15.34 3.18
N SER A 50 -11.33 -15.21 3.25
CA SER A 50 -10.56 -15.13 4.49
C SER A 50 -9.42 -14.15 4.26
N ALA A 51 -9.36 -13.12 5.11
CA ALA A 51 -8.32 -12.11 5.08
C ALA A 51 -8.02 -11.65 6.50
N LYS A 52 -6.77 -11.28 6.76
CA LYS A 52 -6.32 -10.70 8.03
C LYS A 52 -5.72 -9.33 7.78
N LEU A 53 -6.28 -8.29 8.40
CA LEU A 53 -5.74 -6.94 8.30
C LEU A 53 -4.31 -6.90 8.84
N ILE A 54 -3.43 -6.26 8.09
CA ILE A 54 -2.07 -5.89 8.51
C ILE A 54 -1.91 -4.41 8.21
N LEU A 55 -2.49 -3.57 9.06
CA LEU A 55 -2.31 -2.14 8.94
C LEU A 55 -1.05 -1.74 9.70
N ILE A 56 0.03 -1.41 8.99
CA ILE A 56 1.30 -1.03 9.62
C ILE A 56 1.45 0.48 9.59
N THR A 57 1.83 1.05 10.73
CA THR A 57 2.18 2.46 10.84
C THR A 57 3.62 2.62 11.28
N ALA A 58 4.28 3.66 10.79
CA ALA A 58 5.59 4.08 11.27
C ALA A 58 5.48 5.43 11.95
N HIS A 59 6.06 5.55 13.15
CA HIS A 59 6.15 6.79 13.89
C HIS A 59 7.59 7.20 14.15
N GLU A 60 7.84 8.51 14.18
CA GLU A 60 9.08 9.12 14.66
C GLU A 60 8.79 10.31 15.53
N ASN A 61 9.44 10.39 16.70
CA ASN A 61 9.18 11.46 17.66
C ASN A 61 7.69 11.67 17.96
N ASN A 62 6.93 10.56 18.00
CA ASN A 62 5.48 10.53 18.20
C ASN A 62 4.64 11.18 17.07
N GLN A 63 5.22 11.35 15.89
CA GLN A 63 4.53 11.80 14.67
C GLN A 63 4.38 10.61 13.70
N LEU A 64 3.21 10.45 13.10
CA LEU A 64 2.98 9.49 12.02
C LEU A 64 3.75 9.89 10.76
N VAL A 65 4.61 9.01 10.26
CA VAL A 65 5.47 9.27 9.09
C VAL A 65 5.21 8.33 7.92
N GLY A 66 4.56 7.19 8.16
CA GLY A 66 4.27 6.23 7.10
C GLY A 66 3.16 5.26 7.47
N ILE A 67 2.41 4.82 6.47
CA ILE A 67 1.32 3.85 6.61
C ILE A 67 1.41 2.85 5.47
N ALA A 68 1.34 1.56 5.79
CA ALA A 68 1.18 0.49 4.81
C ALA A 68 -0.19 -0.18 5.06
N PRO A 69 -1.21 0.15 4.27
CA PRO A 69 -2.51 -0.50 4.35
C PRO A 69 -2.43 -1.87 3.69
N LEU A 70 -2.21 -2.93 4.47
CA LEU A 70 -2.02 -4.29 3.95
C LEU A 70 -3.03 -5.27 4.53
N PHE A 71 -3.16 -6.42 3.89
CA PHE A 71 -3.79 -7.60 4.48
C PHE A 71 -3.07 -8.87 4.02
N ILE A 72 -3.23 -9.96 4.77
CA ILE A 72 -2.88 -11.31 4.32
C ILE A 72 -4.14 -12.00 3.83
N GLY A 73 -4.07 -12.57 2.63
CA GLY A 73 -5.10 -13.42 2.05
C GLY A 73 -4.49 -14.60 1.31
N GLU A 74 -5.30 -15.61 1.01
CA GLU A 74 -4.91 -16.70 0.10
C GLU A 74 -5.17 -16.24 -1.34
N TYR A 75 -4.11 -16.13 -2.13
CA TYR A 75 -4.16 -15.75 -3.53
C TYR A 75 -3.34 -16.74 -4.37
N GLU A 76 -3.91 -17.23 -5.46
CA GLU A 76 -3.30 -18.29 -6.29
C GLU A 76 -2.90 -19.56 -5.50
N ASN A 77 -3.65 -19.88 -4.43
CA ASN A 77 -3.39 -20.98 -3.49
C ASN A 77 -2.14 -20.80 -2.60
N GLU A 78 -1.64 -19.57 -2.48
CA GLU A 78 -0.54 -19.23 -1.58
C GLU A 78 -0.91 -18.05 -0.67
N PRO A 79 -0.40 -17.99 0.58
CA PRO A 79 -0.63 -16.85 1.45
C PRO A 79 0.22 -15.66 0.99
N ALA A 80 -0.43 -14.56 0.64
CA ALA A 80 0.21 -13.35 0.14
C ALA A 80 -0.13 -12.13 1.00
N ILE A 81 0.82 -11.21 1.12
CA ILE A 81 0.58 -9.86 1.65
C ILE A 81 0.23 -8.97 0.46
N LEU A 82 -0.97 -8.41 0.47
CA LEU A 82 -1.48 -7.51 -0.57
C LEU A 82 -1.76 -6.12 0.01
N LEU A 83 -1.80 -5.11 -0.87
CA LEU A 83 -2.32 -3.78 -0.54
C LEU A 83 -3.83 -3.85 -0.34
N ASN A 84 -4.35 -3.23 0.72
CA ASN A 84 -5.77 -3.10 0.95
C ASN A 84 -6.39 -2.24 -0.18
N GLY A 85 -7.35 -2.82 -0.89
CA GLY A 85 -7.79 -2.31 -2.20
C GLY A 85 -7.55 -3.28 -3.36
N SER A 86 -6.65 -4.26 -3.19
CA SER A 86 -6.33 -5.27 -4.21
C SER A 86 -7.41 -6.35 -4.33
N ILE A 87 -7.74 -6.88 -5.51
CA ILE A 87 -7.05 -6.65 -6.80
C ILE A 87 -7.88 -5.76 -7.72
N GLU A 88 -9.20 -5.91 -7.70
CA GLU A 88 -10.09 -5.17 -8.59
C GLU A 88 -10.55 -3.85 -7.95
N ILE A 89 -11.17 -2.98 -8.78
CA ILE A 89 -11.88 -1.74 -8.40
C ILE A 89 -10.97 -0.56 -8.00
N SER A 90 -9.85 -0.80 -7.33
CA SER A 90 -8.98 0.27 -6.80
C SER A 90 -7.73 0.45 -7.65
N ASP A 91 -7.63 1.56 -8.38
CA ASP A 91 -6.41 1.94 -9.09
C ASP A 91 -5.46 2.75 -8.20
N TYR A 92 -4.18 2.85 -8.58
CA TYR A 92 -3.19 3.74 -7.96
C TYR A 92 -3.08 3.57 -6.43
N LEU A 93 -2.91 2.31 -6.00
CA LEU A 93 -2.60 1.91 -4.64
C LEU A 93 -1.10 2.07 -4.38
N ASP A 94 -0.74 2.34 -3.13
CA ASP A 94 0.64 2.41 -2.68
C ASP A 94 0.71 2.45 -1.15
N VAL A 95 1.92 2.50 -0.61
CA VAL A 95 2.15 2.95 0.77
C VAL A 95 1.96 4.47 0.89
N ILE A 96 1.53 4.92 2.05
CA ILE A 96 1.29 6.34 2.33
C ILE A 96 2.46 6.85 3.15
N VAL A 97 3.43 7.47 2.48
CA VAL A 97 4.66 7.99 3.08
C VAL A 97 5.16 9.18 2.27
N ARG A 98 5.79 10.15 2.94
CA ARG A 98 6.43 11.29 2.25
C ARG A 98 7.63 10.81 1.44
N GLN A 99 7.89 11.44 0.30
CA GLN A 99 9.03 11.11 -0.57
C GLN A 99 10.37 11.05 0.18
N ALA A 100 10.61 11.96 1.13
CA ALA A 100 11.85 12.04 1.90
C ALA A 100 12.06 10.82 2.84
N ASP A 101 10.97 10.17 3.25
CA ASP A 101 10.97 9.06 4.20
C ASP A 101 10.81 7.70 3.50
N HIS A 102 10.47 7.70 2.22
CA HIS A 102 9.97 6.54 1.50
C HIS A 102 10.92 5.33 1.50
N ALA A 103 12.16 5.48 1.04
CA ALA A 103 13.10 4.35 0.97
C ALA A 103 13.36 3.71 2.34
N ARG A 104 13.47 4.54 3.37
CA ARG A 104 13.68 4.10 4.75
C ARG A 104 12.43 3.44 5.33
N PHE A 105 11.26 3.93 4.97
CA PHE A 105 9.97 3.34 5.33
C PHE A 105 9.81 1.94 4.73
N ILE A 106 10.06 1.77 3.42
CA ILE A 106 9.96 0.45 2.78
C ILE A 106 10.98 -0.53 3.36
N SER A 107 12.24 -0.13 3.51
CA SER A 107 13.27 -1.00 4.10
C SER A 107 12.85 -1.50 5.48
N GLY A 108 12.39 -0.61 6.38
CA GLY A 108 11.97 -1.02 7.72
C GLY A 108 10.63 -1.76 7.75
N LEU A 109 9.71 -1.45 6.83
CA LEU A 109 8.46 -2.20 6.65
C LEU A 109 8.75 -3.66 6.29
N LEU A 110 9.64 -3.90 5.32
CA LEU A 110 10.00 -5.26 4.91
C LEU A 110 10.68 -6.04 6.03
N ASP A 111 11.56 -5.39 6.80
CA ASP A 111 12.19 -5.99 7.98
C ASP A 111 11.15 -6.34 9.06
N PHE A 112 10.19 -5.43 9.29
CA PHE A 112 9.09 -5.64 10.23
C PHE A 112 8.19 -6.79 9.78
N LEU A 113 7.87 -6.88 8.49
CA LEU A 113 7.05 -7.95 7.92
C LEU A 113 7.71 -9.32 8.06
N ALA A 114 8.99 -9.41 7.68
CA ALA A 114 9.76 -10.65 7.76
C ALA A 114 9.93 -11.15 9.21
N SER A 115 10.14 -10.22 10.16
CA SER A 115 10.38 -10.58 11.57
C SER A 115 9.10 -10.84 12.38
N SER A 116 8.02 -10.09 12.11
CA SER A 116 6.79 -10.12 12.92
C SER A 116 5.77 -11.14 12.44
N PHE A 117 5.79 -11.48 11.16
CA PHE A 117 4.79 -12.37 10.56
C PHE A 117 5.39 -13.70 10.07
N GLY A 118 6.71 -13.81 9.88
CA GLY A 118 7.40 -15.09 9.61
C GLY A 118 6.68 -15.97 8.57
N ASP A 119 6.50 -17.25 8.88
CA ASP A 119 6.01 -18.29 7.96
C ASP A 119 4.51 -18.22 7.60
N ILE A 120 3.79 -17.15 7.99
CA ILE A 120 2.34 -17.04 7.68
C ILE A 120 2.05 -16.47 6.29
N TRP A 121 3.09 -16.08 5.55
CA TRP A 121 3.01 -15.56 4.19
C TRP A 121 4.21 -16.04 3.36
N SER A 122 4.07 -16.05 2.04
CA SER A 122 5.08 -16.57 1.11
C SER A 122 5.53 -15.52 0.09
N LYS A 123 4.70 -14.54 -0.23
CA LYS A 123 5.01 -13.43 -1.14
C LYS A 123 4.38 -12.11 -0.72
N LEU A 124 4.99 -11.01 -1.16
CA LEU A 124 4.31 -9.72 -1.31
C LEU A 124 3.80 -9.68 -2.74
N ASP A 125 2.50 -9.45 -2.92
CA ASP A 125 1.84 -9.45 -4.23
C ASP A 125 1.00 -8.17 -4.34
N TRP A 126 1.65 -7.09 -4.76
CA TRP A 126 1.06 -5.75 -4.74
C TRP A 126 0.57 -5.35 -6.14
N TYR A 127 -0.74 -5.12 -6.24
CA TYR A 127 -1.42 -4.73 -7.48
C TYR A 127 -1.69 -3.22 -7.51
N ASN A 128 -1.90 -2.71 -8.72
CA ASN A 128 -2.35 -1.35 -9.00
C ASN A 128 -1.45 -0.23 -8.48
N LEU A 129 -0.13 -0.49 -8.38
CA LEU A 129 0.83 0.60 -8.22
C LEU A 129 0.82 1.51 -9.47
N PRO A 130 0.95 2.84 -9.30
CA PRO A 130 1.27 3.72 -10.41
C PRO A 130 2.55 3.26 -11.13
N ASP A 131 2.58 3.39 -12.46
CA ASP A 131 3.74 2.98 -13.29
C ASP A 131 4.98 3.84 -13.04
N ASP A 132 4.78 5.07 -12.57
CA ASP A 132 5.82 5.98 -12.10
C ASP A 132 6.04 5.94 -10.58
N SER A 133 5.42 5.00 -9.86
CA SER A 133 5.58 4.90 -8.42
C SER A 133 7.06 4.64 -8.05
N PRO A 134 7.65 5.44 -7.16
CA PRO A 134 9.00 5.18 -6.65
C PRO A 134 9.09 3.85 -5.87
N THR A 135 7.97 3.28 -5.46
CA THR A 135 7.89 2.03 -4.68
C THR A 135 8.40 0.86 -5.50
N LEU A 136 8.12 0.82 -6.80
CA LEU A 136 8.58 -0.23 -7.72
C LEU A 136 10.11 -0.37 -7.68
N ALA A 137 10.82 0.75 -7.84
CA ALA A 137 12.28 0.77 -7.83
C ALA A 137 12.86 0.36 -6.48
N ILE A 138 12.25 0.82 -5.37
CA ILE A 138 12.71 0.50 -4.02
C ILE A 138 12.47 -0.98 -3.70
N LEU A 139 11.30 -1.55 -4.03
CA LEU A 139 11.02 -2.97 -3.82
C LEU A 139 12.02 -3.86 -4.56
N LYS A 140 12.37 -3.49 -5.80
CA LYS A 140 13.40 -4.20 -6.57
C LYS A 140 14.77 -4.15 -5.90
N GLU A 141 15.18 -2.97 -5.41
CA GLU A 141 16.45 -2.83 -4.69
C GLU A 141 16.46 -3.62 -3.38
N GLU A 142 15.37 -3.54 -2.61
CA GLU A 142 15.23 -4.21 -1.32
C GLU A 142 15.12 -5.74 -1.46
N ALA A 143 14.50 -6.24 -2.53
CA ALA A 143 14.47 -7.66 -2.86
C ALA A 143 15.89 -8.18 -3.13
N ASN A 144 16.68 -7.46 -3.94
CA ASN A 144 18.08 -7.83 -4.21
C ASN A 144 18.91 -7.88 -2.93
N LYS A 145 18.77 -6.88 -2.05
CA LYS A 145 19.48 -6.84 -0.75
C LYS A 145 19.14 -8.04 0.15
N ARG A 146 17.91 -8.53 0.07
CA ARG A 146 17.42 -9.67 0.87
C ARG A 146 17.59 -11.02 0.20
N GLY A 147 18.07 -11.06 -1.05
CA GLY A 147 18.13 -12.28 -1.85
C GLY A 147 16.74 -12.83 -2.21
N TRP A 148 15.71 -11.99 -2.23
CA TRP A 148 14.36 -12.34 -2.67
C TRP A 148 14.24 -12.27 -4.19
N THR A 149 13.36 -13.08 -4.75
CA THR A 149 12.97 -12.98 -6.16
C THR A 149 12.03 -11.80 -6.35
N HIS A 150 12.27 -10.98 -7.38
CA HIS A 150 11.42 -9.85 -7.75
C HIS A 150 10.83 -10.08 -9.14
N HIS A 151 9.52 -9.88 -9.27
CA HIS A 151 8.78 -9.90 -10.52
C HIS A 151 7.91 -8.65 -10.61
N GLU A 152 7.83 -8.05 -11.79
CA GLU A 152 7.04 -6.86 -12.07
C GLU A 152 6.48 -6.98 -13.49
N GLU A 153 5.18 -6.71 -13.63
CA GLU A 153 4.48 -6.74 -14.91
C GLU A 153 3.42 -5.64 -14.98
N VAL A 154 3.09 -5.22 -16.21
CA VAL A 154 2.01 -4.25 -16.43
C VAL A 154 0.67 -4.99 -16.37
N TYR A 155 -0.16 -4.67 -15.37
CA TYR A 155 -1.46 -5.34 -15.18
C TYR A 155 -2.48 -4.94 -16.25
N ARG A 156 -2.84 -3.64 -16.34
CA ARG A 156 -3.78 -3.11 -17.34
C ARG A 156 -3.37 -1.70 -17.79
N PRO A 157 -3.56 -1.34 -19.07
CA PRO A 157 -3.31 0.01 -19.53
C PRO A 157 -4.38 0.98 -19.00
N THR A 158 -3.96 2.14 -18.50
CA THR A 158 -4.84 3.23 -18.08
C THR A 158 -4.81 4.35 -19.14
N PRO A 159 -5.77 4.39 -20.08
CA PRO A 159 -5.77 5.41 -21.11
C PRO A 159 -5.99 6.80 -20.48
N ARG A 160 -4.97 7.65 -20.56
CA ARG A 160 -5.00 9.04 -20.11
C ARG A 160 -5.06 9.97 -21.32
N ILE A 161 -5.99 10.92 -21.28
CA ILE A 161 -6.01 12.06 -22.20
C ILE A 161 -5.65 13.29 -21.37
N ALA A 162 -4.53 13.93 -21.68
CA ALA A 162 -4.22 15.24 -21.12
C ALA A 162 -5.18 16.27 -21.74
N LEU A 163 -5.99 16.90 -20.89
CA LEU A 163 -6.81 18.03 -21.32
C LEU A 163 -5.89 19.25 -21.43
N ASN A 164 -5.54 19.61 -22.66
CA ASN A 164 -4.73 20.78 -22.96
C ASN A 164 -5.66 21.97 -23.18
N GLY A 165 -5.97 22.73 -22.12
CA GLY A 165 -6.74 23.95 -22.26
C GLY A 165 -7.62 24.28 -21.06
N SER A 166 -8.45 25.30 -21.25
CA SER A 166 -9.58 25.63 -20.37
C SER A 166 -10.75 24.68 -20.61
N PHE A 167 -11.76 24.72 -19.74
CA PHE A 167 -13.01 23.97 -19.94
C PHE A 167 -13.67 24.28 -21.29
N ASP A 168 -13.48 25.50 -21.81
CA ASP A 168 -14.02 25.94 -23.10
C ASP A 168 -13.25 25.37 -24.31
N ASP A 169 -12.05 24.81 -24.10
CA ASP A 169 -11.20 24.22 -25.14
C ASP A 169 -11.45 22.69 -25.33
N TYR A 170 -12.38 22.11 -24.56
CA TYR A 170 -12.81 20.70 -24.60
C TYR A 170 -14.19 20.55 -25.25
#